data_AF-A0A3Q3MYQ0-F1
#
_entry.id   AF-A0A3Q3MYQ0-F1
#
_cell.length_a   1.000
_cell.length_b   1.000
_cell.length_c   1.000
_cell.angle_alpha   90.00
_cell.angle_beta   90.00
_cell.angle_gamma   90.00
#
_symmetry.space_group_name_H-M   'P 1'
#
loop_
_entity.id
_entity.type
_entity.pdbx_description
1 polymer ?
#
loop_
_entity_poly.entity_id
_entity_poly.type
_entity_poly.pdbx_seq_one_letter_code
_entity_poly.pdbx_strand_id
1 'polypeptide(L)'
;MASAYLSHRQKVLRLYKKSLRHLESWCIFRDKYRFYACLLRARFDENKNEKDMVKATKMLKAGEEEFWVNQHPQPYLFPDSPGGTSYERYECYKVPEWVLDYWHPSEKALYPDYFSKREQWKKPTL
;
A
#
# COMPACT_ATOMS: atom_id res chain seq x y z
N MET A 1 -8.87 -14.73 5.67
CA MET A 1 -8.21 -14.79 6.99
C MET A 1 -6.83 -14.17 6.89
N ALA A 2 -6.49 -13.22 7.75
CA ALA A 2 -5.11 -12.74 7.84
C ALA A 2 -4.20 -13.86 8.32
N SER A 3 -3.02 -14.02 7.69
CA SER A 3 -2.02 -15.00 8.12
C SER A 3 -1.18 -14.40 9.26
N ALA A 4 -0.82 -15.22 10.25
CA ALA A 4 0.05 -14.81 11.35
C ALA A 4 1.48 -14.45 10.88
N TYR A 5 1.91 -14.97 9.73
CA TYR A 5 3.25 -14.72 9.18
C TYR A 5 3.25 -14.57 7.66
N LEU A 6 4.31 -13.94 7.15
CA LEU A 6 4.57 -13.83 5.71
C LEU A 6 5.30 -15.07 5.22
N SER A 7 4.76 -15.68 4.16
CA SER A 7 5.45 -16.77 3.47
C SER A 7 6.73 -16.27 2.80
N HIS A 8 7.68 -17.19 2.53
CA HIS A 8 8.92 -16.85 1.83
C HIS A 8 8.65 -16.13 0.49
N ARG A 9 7.70 -16.64 -0.30
CA ARG A 9 7.24 -16.00 -1.54
C ARG A 9 6.75 -14.56 -1.31
N GLN A 10 5.94 -14.32 -0.28
CA GLN A 10 5.47 -12.96 0.04
C GLN A 10 6.63 -12.02 0.40
N LYS A 11 7.63 -12.50 1.14
CA LYS A 11 8.82 -11.70 1.49
C LYS A 11 9.63 -11.34 0.24
N VAL A 12 9.89 -12.30 -0.65
CA VAL A 12 10.57 -12.08 -1.94
C VAL A 12 9.80 -11.05 -2.79
N LEU A 13 8.47 -11.18 -2.90
CA LEU A 13 7.65 -10.24 -3.67
C LEU A 13 7.67 -8.82 -3.07
N ARG A 14 7.69 -8.70 -1.74
CA ARG A 14 7.82 -7.39 -1.06
C ARG A 14 9.19 -6.78 -1.30
N LEU A 15 10.27 -7.55 -1.21
CA LEU A 15 11.62 -7.08 -1.52
C LEU A 15 11.71 -6.62 -2.98
N TYR A 16 11.19 -7.40 -3.93
CA TYR A 16 11.16 -7.03 -5.34
C TYR A 16 10.41 -5.71 -5.59
N LYS A 17 9.21 -5.56 -5.02
CA LYS A 17 8.43 -4.32 -5.12
C LYS A 17 9.18 -3.12 -4.52
N LYS A 18 9.77 -3.28 -3.32
CA LYS A 18 10.56 -2.22 -2.68
C LYS A 18 11.77 -1.83 -3.54
N SER A 19 12.51 -2.81 -4.02
CA SER A 19 13.69 -2.60 -4.86
C SER A 19 13.36 -1.80 -6.12
N LEU A 20 12.25 -2.14 -6.81
CA LEU A 20 11.80 -1.35 -7.97
C LEU A 20 11.42 0.08 -7.60
N ARG A 21 10.72 0.32 -6.49
CA ARG A 21 10.31 1.68 -6.08
C ARG A 21 11.49 2.56 -5.68
N HIS A 22 12.48 2.00 -4.99
CA HIS A 22 13.71 2.73 -4.69
C HIS A 22 14.58 2.93 -5.94
N LEU A 23 14.60 1.97 -6.87
CA LEU A 23 15.24 2.14 -8.17
C LEU A 23 14.59 3.25 -9.00
N GLU A 24 13.26 3.35 -8.99
CA GLU A 24 12.50 4.45 -9.61
C GLU A 24 12.81 5.80 -8.94
N SER A 25 13.12 5.79 -7.63
CA SER A 25 13.55 7.00 -6.91
C SER A 25 14.95 7.46 -7.32
N TRP A 26 15.87 6.53 -7.60
CA TRP A 26 17.21 6.85 -8.12
C TRP A 26 17.21 7.21 -9.62
N CYS A 27 16.43 6.48 -10.41
CA CYS A 27 16.35 6.63 -11.87
C CYS A 27 15.12 7.45 -12.25
N ILE A 28 15.22 8.77 -12.16
CA ILE A 28 14.10 9.69 -12.40
C ILE A 28 13.53 9.55 -13.83
N PHE A 29 14.40 9.38 -14.83
CA PHE A 29 13.98 9.25 -16.23
C PHE A 29 13.46 7.85 -16.54
N ARG A 30 12.32 7.78 -17.26
CA ARG A 30 11.53 6.55 -17.41
C ARG A 30 12.22 5.48 -18.25
N ASP A 31 12.94 5.89 -19.27
CA ASP A 31 13.77 5.05 -20.14
C ASP A 31 14.91 4.39 -19.36
N LYS A 32 15.67 5.19 -18.59
CA LYS A 32 16.75 4.71 -17.72
C LYS A 32 16.22 3.77 -16.65
N TYR A 33 15.14 4.15 -15.98
CA TYR A 33 14.47 3.27 -15.02
C TYR A 33 14.06 1.94 -15.65
N ARG A 34 13.44 1.97 -16.84
CA ARG A 34 12.96 0.75 -17.49
C ARG A 34 14.10 -0.22 -17.79
N PHE A 35 15.25 0.29 -18.26
CA PHE A 35 16.44 -0.51 -18.49
C PHE A 35 16.90 -1.22 -17.20
N TYR A 36 17.14 -0.47 -16.12
CA TYR A 36 17.60 -1.08 -14.86
C TYR A 36 16.54 -1.96 -14.19
N ALA A 37 15.25 -1.65 -14.33
CA ALA A 37 14.17 -2.48 -13.83
C ALA A 37 14.15 -3.86 -14.51
N CYS A 38 14.42 -3.91 -15.82
CA CYS A 38 14.58 -5.17 -16.56
C CYS A 38 15.81 -5.95 -16.09
N LEU A 39 16.95 -5.29 -15.85
CA LEU A 39 18.14 -5.94 -15.28
C LEU A 39 17.86 -6.50 -13.88
N LEU A 40 17.20 -5.74 -13.02
CA LEU A 40 16.80 -6.20 -11.69
C LEU A 40 15.87 -7.41 -11.80
N ARG A 41 14.88 -7.35 -12.71
CA ARG A 41 13.96 -8.47 -12.95
C ARG A 41 14.72 -9.74 -13.39
N ALA A 42 15.70 -9.61 -14.28
CA ALA A 42 16.53 -10.73 -14.72
C ALA A 42 17.26 -11.39 -13.54
N ARG A 43 17.87 -10.60 -12.64
CA ARG A 43 18.53 -11.11 -11.40
C ARG A 43 17.58 -11.92 -10.51
N PHE A 44 16.33 -11.48 -10.36
CA PHE A 44 15.32 -12.23 -9.61
C PHE A 44 14.88 -13.51 -10.36
N ASP A 45 14.75 -13.44 -11.68
CA ASP A 45 14.31 -14.56 -12.51
C ASP A 45 15.37 -15.68 -12.62
N GLU A 46 16.66 -15.36 -12.56
CA GLU A 46 17.77 -16.32 -12.51
C GLU A 46 17.62 -17.34 -11.38
N ASN A 47 17.09 -16.89 -10.22
CA ASN A 47 16.98 -17.70 -9.01
C ASN A 47 15.54 -18.17 -8.71
N LYS A 48 14.60 -17.96 -9.63
CA LYS A 48 13.16 -18.24 -9.40
C LYS A 48 12.83 -19.72 -9.16
N ASN A 49 13.66 -20.62 -9.69
CA ASN A 49 13.46 -22.06 -9.67
C ASN A 49 14.29 -22.76 -8.57
N GLU A 50 14.87 -22.02 -7.63
CA GLU A 50 15.59 -22.60 -6.50
C GLU A 50 14.64 -23.46 -5.65
N LYS A 51 15.01 -24.73 -5.43
CA LYS A 51 14.21 -25.69 -4.66
C LYS A 51 14.70 -25.82 -3.22
N ASP A 52 15.95 -25.50 -2.95
CA ASP A 52 16.50 -25.49 -1.60
C ASP A 52 16.04 -24.23 -0.86
N MET A 53 15.12 -24.42 0.09
CA MET A 53 14.56 -23.34 0.90
C MET A 53 15.57 -22.70 1.86
N VAL A 54 16.62 -23.41 2.28
CA VAL A 54 17.68 -22.85 3.11
C VAL A 54 18.51 -21.88 2.26
N LYS A 55 18.90 -22.30 1.06
CA LYS A 55 19.60 -21.45 0.10
C LYS A 55 18.74 -20.25 -0.33
N ALA A 56 17.47 -20.47 -0.65
CA ALA A 56 16.53 -19.39 -0.99
C ALA A 56 16.41 -18.35 0.14
N THR A 57 16.37 -18.80 1.40
CA THR A 57 16.32 -17.90 2.57
C THR A 57 17.61 -17.12 2.74
N LYS A 58 18.78 -17.73 2.52
CA LYS A 58 20.07 -17.03 2.53
C LYS A 58 20.16 -15.98 1.42
N MET A 59 19.71 -16.31 0.21
CA MET A 59 19.66 -15.37 -0.91
C MET A 59 18.73 -14.19 -0.62
N LEU A 60 17.56 -14.44 -0.03
CA LEU A 60 16.65 -13.39 0.38
C LEU A 60 17.30 -12.44 1.40
N LYS A 61 17.99 -13.00 2.42
CA LYS A 61 18.70 -12.19 3.42
C LYS A 61 19.79 -11.33 2.78
N ALA A 62 20.61 -11.90 1.91
CA ALA A 62 21.64 -11.16 1.17
C ALA A 62 21.03 -10.05 0.30
N GLY A 63 19.89 -10.31 -0.35
CA GLY A 63 19.16 -9.30 -1.12
C GLY A 63 18.55 -8.19 -0.25
N GLU A 64 18.10 -8.49 0.97
CA GLU A 64 17.64 -7.50 1.94
C GLU A 64 18.79 -6.61 2.44
N GLU A 65 19.97 -7.18 2.67
CA GLU A 65 21.19 -6.45 3.03
C GLU A 65 21.68 -5.54 1.88
N GLU A 66 21.70 -6.05 0.65
CA GLU A 66 22.02 -5.24 -0.55
C GLU A 66 21.03 -4.10 -0.73
N PHE A 67 19.73 -4.36 -0.57
CA PHE A 67 18.70 -3.33 -0.63
C PHE A 67 18.92 -2.26 0.44
N TRP A 68 19.22 -2.65 1.68
CA TRP A 68 19.41 -1.73 2.80
C TRP A 68 20.55 -0.74 2.55
N VAL A 69 21.68 -1.22 2.02
CA VAL A 69 22.85 -0.38 1.71
C VAL A 69 22.58 0.59 0.56
N ASN A 70 21.76 0.19 -0.42
CA ASN A 70 21.54 0.94 -1.66
C ASN A 70 20.19 1.69 -1.72
N GLN A 71 19.41 1.69 -0.65
CA GLN A 71 18.10 2.34 -0.64
C GLN A 71 18.24 3.87 -0.80
N HIS A 72 17.36 4.47 -1.60
CA HIS A 72 17.30 5.92 -1.71
C HIS A 72 16.98 6.58 -0.35
N PRO A 73 17.70 7.62 0.10
CA PRO A 73 17.48 8.26 1.40
C PRO A 73 16.07 8.84 1.59
N GLN A 74 15.48 9.37 0.52
CA GLN A 74 14.13 9.92 0.49
C GLN A 74 13.34 9.32 -0.68
N PRO A 75 12.82 8.08 -0.54
CA PRO A 75 12.14 7.41 -1.66
C PRO A 75 10.89 8.17 -2.09
N TYR A 76 10.49 8.01 -3.35
CA TYR A 76 9.22 8.53 -3.83
C TYR A 76 8.05 7.82 -3.11
N LEU A 77 7.25 8.62 -2.40
CA LEU A 77 6.01 8.20 -1.77
C LEU A 77 4.84 8.85 -2.51
N PHE A 78 3.81 8.05 -2.82
CA PHE A 78 2.60 8.61 -3.41
C PHE A 78 1.91 9.53 -2.39
N PRO A 79 1.27 10.63 -2.83
CA PRO A 79 0.74 11.64 -1.93
C PRO A 79 -0.15 11.09 -0.82
N ASP A 80 -1.08 10.18 -1.16
CA ASP A 80 -2.05 9.62 -0.20
C ASP A 80 -1.56 8.34 0.51
N SER A 81 -0.37 7.84 0.18
CA SER A 81 0.21 6.70 0.90
C SER A 81 0.76 7.14 2.26
N PRO A 82 0.87 6.25 3.27
CA PRO A 82 1.52 6.57 4.53
C PRO A 82 2.92 7.20 4.32
N GLY A 83 3.15 8.34 4.96
CA GLY A 83 4.37 9.15 4.78
C GLY A 83 4.37 10.06 3.53
N GLY A 84 3.32 10.03 2.73
CA GLY A 84 3.10 10.93 1.60
C GLY A 84 2.63 12.33 2.04
N THR A 85 2.65 13.27 1.11
CA THR A 85 2.41 14.71 1.36
C THR A 85 0.93 15.07 1.57
N SER A 86 0.00 14.18 1.21
CA SER A 86 -1.44 14.32 1.46
C SER A 86 -2.01 13.18 2.29
N TYR A 87 -1.15 12.37 2.92
CA TYR A 87 -1.59 11.32 3.83
C TYR A 87 -2.45 11.91 4.95
N GLU A 88 -3.63 11.32 5.15
CA GLU A 88 -4.63 11.74 6.13
C GLU A 88 -5.12 13.20 6.04
N ARG A 89 -4.77 13.93 4.97
CA ARG A 89 -5.13 15.36 4.77
C ARG A 89 -6.62 15.62 4.92
N TYR A 90 -7.46 14.66 4.52
CA TYR A 90 -8.91 14.79 4.52
C TYR A 90 -9.61 14.00 5.63
N GLU A 91 -8.88 13.36 6.55
CA GLU A 91 -9.50 12.60 7.67
C GLU A 91 -10.35 13.51 8.57
N CYS A 92 -9.96 14.77 8.74
CA CYS A 92 -10.72 15.74 9.53
C CYS A 92 -12.13 16.03 8.99
N TYR A 93 -12.40 15.73 7.71
CA TYR A 93 -13.71 15.90 7.09
C TYR A 93 -14.55 14.62 7.08
N LYS A 94 -13.96 13.48 7.44
CA LYS A 94 -14.65 12.18 7.45
C LYS A 94 -15.39 11.98 8.77
N VAL A 95 -16.35 12.87 9.04
CA VAL A 95 -17.21 12.78 10.21
C VAL A 95 -18.01 11.47 10.13
N PRO A 96 -18.01 10.64 11.19
CA PRO A 96 -18.68 9.36 11.15
C PRO A 96 -20.19 9.54 11.07
N GLU A 97 -20.83 8.62 10.35
CA GLU A 97 -22.23 8.74 9.95
C GLU A 97 -23.21 8.89 11.14
N TRP A 98 -22.90 8.27 12.28
CA TRP A 98 -23.75 8.34 13.48
C TRP A 98 -23.89 9.75 14.06
N VAL A 99 -23.00 10.70 13.72
CA VAL A 99 -23.11 12.10 14.16
C VAL A 99 -24.39 12.76 13.64
N LEU A 100 -24.87 12.33 12.46
CA LEU A 100 -26.12 12.83 11.87
C LEU A 100 -27.36 12.50 12.72
N ASP A 101 -27.28 11.50 13.60
CA ASP A 101 -28.39 11.15 14.48
C ASP A 101 -28.63 12.24 15.55
N TYR A 102 -27.59 13.01 15.89
CA TYR A 102 -27.63 14.09 16.89
C TYR A 102 -28.08 15.45 16.35
N TRP A 103 -28.29 15.59 15.04
CA TRP A 103 -28.76 16.86 14.45
C TRP A 103 -30.12 17.28 14.99
N HIS A 104 -30.35 18.58 15.14
CA HIS A 104 -31.63 19.11 15.61
C HIS A 104 -32.74 18.83 14.58
N PRO A 105 -33.99 18.53 14.99
CA PRO A 105 -35.07 18.24 14.04
C PRO A 105 -35.29 19.30 12.95
N SER A 106 -35.06 20.59 13.28
CA SER A 106 -35.16 21.67 12.27
C SER A 106 -34.08 21.57 11.19
N GLU A 107 -32.88 21.10 11.53
CA GLU A 107 -31.78 20.91 10.58
C GLU A 107 -32.02 19.67 9.71
N LYS A 108 -32.55 18.60 10.32
CA LYS A 108 -32.96 17.39 9.59
C LYS A 108 -34.09 17.67 8.59
N ALA A 109 -35.02 18.55 8.94
CA ALA A 109 -36.14 18.96 8.09
C ALA A 109 -35.70 19.68 6.80
N LEU A 110 -34.46 20.20 6.74
CA LEU A 110 -33.88 20.76 5.50
C LEU A 110 -33.57 19.68 4.45
N TYR A 111 -33.41 18.41 4.87
CA TYR A 111 -33.02 17.30 4.00
C TYR A 111 -33.98 16.10 4.15
N PRO A 112 -35.29 16.29 3.90
CA PRO A 112 -36.32 15.30 4.24
C PRO A 112 -36.13 13.97 3.49
N ASP A 113 -35.77 14.03 2.20
CA ASP A 113 -35.58 12.83 1.37
C ASP A 113 -34.37 12.00 1.83
N TYR A 114 -33.29 12.66 2.26
CA TYR A 114 -32.09 11.99 2.73
C TYR A 114 -32.34 11.27 4.05
N PHE A 115 -32.93 11.96 5.03
CA PHE A 115 -33.22 11.35 6.34
C PHE A 115 -34.29 10.26 6.24
N SER A 116 -35.28 10.38 5.34
CA SER A 116 -36.25 9.31 5.08
C SER A 116 -35.57 8.03 4.53
N LYS A 117 -34.64 8.17 3.58
CA LYS A 117 -33.86 7.03 3.04
C LYS A 117 -32.93 6.42 4.08
N ARG A 118 -32.27 7.26 4.88
CA ARG A 118 -31.38 6.82 5.97
C ARG A 118 -32.09 5.91 6.97
N GLU A 119 -33.32 6.25 7.37
CA GLU A 119 -34.11 5.40 8.27
C GLU A 119 -34.42 4.01 7.67
N GLN A 120 -34.45 3.89 6.34
CA GLN A 120 -34.56 2.59 5.68
C GLN A 120 -33.25 1.79 5.78
N TRP A 121 -32.09 2.45 5.63
CA TRP A 121 -30.78 1.81 5.74
C TRP A 121 -30.43 1.35 7.16
N LYS A 122 -30.93 2.05 8.18
CA LYS A 122 -30.73 1.66 9.58
C LYS A 122 -31.50 0.41 9.98
N LYS A 123 -32.52 0.02 9.21
CA LYS A 123 -33.23 -1.24 9.43
C LYS A 123 -32.28 -2.39 9.12
N PRO A 124 -32.14 -3.39 10.00
CA PRO A 124 -31.31 -4.54 9.71
C PRO A 124 -31.83 -5.23 8.45
N THR A 125 -30.95 -5.46 7.48
CA THR A 125 -31.24 -6.28 6.32
C THR A 125 -31.45 -7.72 6.81
N LEU A 126 -32.66 -8.26 6.63
CA LEU A 126 -32.95 -9.69 6.83
C LEU A 126 -32.06 -10.56 5.94
#